data_AF-A0A929YCA2-F1
#
_entry.id   AF-A0A929YCA2-F1
#
_cell.length_a   1.000
_cell.length_b   1.000
_cell.length_c   1.000
_cell.angle_alpha   90.00
_cell.angle_beta   90.00
_cell.angle_gamma   90.00
#
_symmetry.space_group_name_H-M   'P 1'
#
loop_
_entity.id
_entity.type
_entity.pdbx_description
1 polymer ?
#
loop_
_entity_poly.entity_id
_entity_poly.type
_entity_poly.pdbx_seq_one_letter_code
_entity_poly.pdbx_strand_id
1 'polypeptide(L)'
;STLSIKPVMGSHDGAIVQKGQGIGTRKALMKLVDLVTKEVKNPEEKTLMIAHINCYERAMVVKDMVLARNHFKDVLVVDGAGVSTLYANDGGIILTC
;
A
#
# COMPACT_ATOMS: atom_id res chain seq x y z
N SER A 1 18.91 -16.33 -10.36
CA SER A 1 18.23 -15.05 -10.61
C SER A 1 18.45 -14.09 -9.46
N THR A 2 18.76 -12.86 -9.84
CA THR A 2 19.13 -11.66 -9.08
C THR A 2 18.11 -11.28 -8.00
N LEU A 3 18.57 -10.73 -6.88
CA LEU A 3 17.76 -10.33 -5.71
C LEU A 3 16.49 -9.55 -6.13
N SER A 4 15.29 -10.07 -5.87
CA SER A 4 14.04 -9.40 -6.25
C SER A 4 13.69 -8.27 -5.27
N ILE A 5 14.36 -7.13 -5.40
CA ILE A 5 14.12 -5.96 -4.55
C ILE A 5 12.84 -5.25 -5.02
N LYS A 6 11.96 -4.93 -4.07
CA LYS A 6 10.71 -4.20 -4.28
C LYS A 6 10.74 -2.92 -3.44
N PRO A 7 10.77 -1.72 -4.05
CA PRO A 7 10.77 -0.47 -3.31
C PRO A 7 9.41 -0.22 -2.65
N VAL A 8 9.42 0.49 -1.53
CA VAL A 8 8.22 1.03 -0.87
C VAL A 8 8.33 2.54 -0.93
N MET A 9 7.42 3.15 -1.69
CA MET A 9 7.40 4.59 -1.95
C MET A 9 6.30 5.26 -1.10
N GLY A 10 6.46 6.55 -0.83
CA GLY A 10 5.46 7.38 -0.17
C GLY A 10 5.47 8.79 -0.75
N SER A 11 4.53 9.63 -0.30
CA SER A 11 4.47 11.04 -0.68
C SER A 11 5.04 11.91 0.44
N HIS A 12 5.82 12.93 0.08
CA HIS A 12 6.25 14.00 0.98
C HIS A 12 6.33 15.30 0.17
N ASP A 13 5.58 16.33 0.58
CA ASP A 13 5.52 17.64 -0.09
C ASP A 13 5.30 17.58 -1.61
N GLY A 14 4.46 16.65 -2.06
CA GLY A 14 4.13 16.46 -3.48
C GLY A 14 5.18 15.67 -4.27
N ALA A 15 6.28 15.24 -3.64
CA ALA A 15 7.28 14.39 -4.26
C ALA A 15 7.12 12.92 -3.83
N ILE A 16 7.39 12.00 -4.76
CA ILE A 16 7.48 10.57 -4.47
C ILE A 16 8.86 10.29 -3.85
N VAL A 17 8.86 9.83 -2.61
CA VAL A 17 10.09 9.51 -1.85
C VAL A 17 10.14 8.03 -1.52
N GLN A 18 11.34 7.45 -1.55
CA GLN A 18 11.52 6.06 -1.11
C GLN A 18 11.54 6.00 0.42
N LYS A 19 10.56 5.32 1.00
CA LYS A 19 10.46 5.11 2.45
C LYS A 19 11.09 3.77 2.89
N GLY A 20 11.28 2.85 1.95
CA GLY A 20 11.94 1.58 2.23
C GLY A 20 12.05 0.66 1.01
N GLN A 21 12.42 -0.58 1.28
CA GLN A 21 12.47 -1.66 0.30
C GLN A 21 12.37 -3.03 0.98
N GLY A 22 11.80 -4.01 0.29
CA GLY A 22 11.71 -5.40 0.71
C GLY A 22 12.32 -6.33 -0.35
N ILE A 23 12.89 -7.45 0.08
CA ILE A 23 13.29 -8.53 -0.82
C ILE A 23 12.07 -9.44 -1.00
N GLY A 24 11.48 -9.39 -2.19
CA GLY A 24 10.22 -10.05 -2.52
C GLY A 24 9.00 -9.23 -2.11
N THR A 25 7.90 -9.45 -2.83
CA THR A 25 6.64 -8.71 -2.68
C THR A 25 6.09 -8.78 -1.26
N ARG A 26 6.07 -9.97 -0.63
CA ARG A 26 5.52 -10.14 0.73
C ARG A 26 6.21 -9.24 1.76
N LYS A 27 7.56 -9.16 1.74
CA LYS A 27 8.31 -8.30 2.67
C LYS A 27 8.06 -6.82 2.40
N ALA A 28 7.90 -6.42 1.13
CA ALA A 28 7.58 -5.03 0.79
C ALA A 28 6.16 -4.64 1.24
N LEU A 29 5.17 -5.52 1.06
CA LEU A 29 3.80 -5.29 1.54
C LEU A 29 3.74 -5.16 3.07
N MET A 30 4.45 -6.03 3.80
CA MET A 30 4.54 -5.91 5.26
C MET A 30 5.09 -4.54 5.68
N LYS A 31 6.18 -4.09 5.05
CA LYS A 31 6.75 -2.76 5.31
C LYS A 31 5.80 -1.62 4.97
N LEU A 32 5.02 -1.75 3.90
CA LEU A 32 4.01 -0.77 3.52
C LEU A 32 2.91 -0.66 4.60
N VAL A 33 2.39 -1.80 5.09
CA VAL A 33 1.41 -1.84 6.18
C VAL A 33 1.98 -1.28 7.48
N ASP A 34 3.22 -1.65 7.83
CA ASP A 34 3.91 -1.13 9.01
C ASP A 34 4.02 0.40 8.96
N LEU A 35 4.32 0.96 7.78
CA LEU A 35 4.45 2.40 7.58
C LEU A 35 3.11 3.12 7.76
N VAL A 36 2.05 2.62 7.11
CA VAL A 36 0.69 3.19 7.26
C VAL A 36 0.23 3.13 8.70
N THR A 37 0.42 1.98 9.37
CA THR A 37 0.08 1.79 10.79
C THR A 37 0.78 2.79 11.70
N LYS A 38 2.03 3.15 11.38
CA LYS A 38 2.84 4.08 12.17
C LYS A 38 2.49 5.55 11.91
N GLU A 39 2.14 5.90 10.68
CA GLU A 39 1.89 7.29 10.26
C GLU A 39 0.41 7.70 10.44
N VAL A 40 -0.53 6.75 10.46
CA VAL A 40 -1.96 7.05 10.62
C VAL A 40 -2.28 7.56 12.04
N LYS A 41 -3.11 8.60 12.10
CA LYS A 41 -3.68 9.15 13.34
C LYS A 41 -5.21 9.08 13.25
N ASN A 42 -5.87 8.69 14.33
CA ASN A 42 -7.33 8.51 14.44
C ASN A 42 -7.91 7.68 13.27
N PRO A 43 -7.46 6.43 13.06
CA PRO A 43 -7.94 5.59 11.96
C PRO A 43 -9.47 5.41 11.98
N GLU A 44 -10.10 5.41 13.15
CA GLU A 44 -11.54 5.28 13.36
C GLU A 44 -12.38 6.43 12.78
N GLU A 45 -11.75 7.56 12.45
CA GLU A 45 -12.37 8.71 11.78
C GLU A 45 -12.11 8.71 10.26
N LYS A 46 -11.22 7.83 9.78
CA LYS A 46 -10.69 7.82 8.42
C LYS A 46 -11.20 6.64 7.59
N THR A 47 -11.24 6.85 6.28
CA THR A 47 -11.52 5.80 5.29
C THR A 47 -10.21 5.35 4.66
N LEU A 48 -9.88 4.06 4.80
CA LEU A 48 -8.73 3.47 4.12
C LEU A 48 -9.10 3.17 2.67
N MET A 49 -8.35 3.72 1.72
CA MET A 49 -8.43 3.38 0.31
C MET A 49 -7.25 2.51 -0.09
N ILE A 50 -7.54 1.38 -0.74
CA ILE A 50 -6.57 0.42 -1.26
C ILE A 50 -6.76 0.34 -2.77
N ALA A 51 -5.84 0.93 -3.54
CA ALA A 51 -5.85 0.81 -4.99
C ALA A 51 -4.91 -0.32 -5.44
N HIS A 52 -5.34 -1.13 -6.40
CA HIS A 52 -4.53 -2.20 -6.96
C HIS A 52 -4.44 -2.16 -8.48
N ILE A 53 -3.31 -2.61 -9.02
CA ILE A 53 -3.12 -2.80 -10.46
C ILE A 53 -3.21 -4.30 -10.76
N ASN A 54 -4.30 -4.74 -11.40
CA ASN A 54 -4.56 -6.13 -11.80
C ASN A 54 -4.36 -7.20 -10.70
N CYS A 55 -4.51 -6.85 -9.42
CA CYS A 55 -4.15 -7.75 -8.32
C CYS A 55 -5.06 -7.57 -7.10
N TYR A 56 -6.36 -7.78 -7.30
CA TYR A 56 -7.39 -7.68 -6.25
C TYR A 56 -7.09 -8.58 -5.05
N GLU A 57 -6.66 -9.82 -5.27
CA GLU A 57 -6.30 -10.74 -4.18
C GLU A 57 -5.22 -10.16 -3.25
N ARG A 58 -4.23 -9.47 -3.83
CA ARG A 58 -3.17 -8.82 -3.06
C ARG A 58 -3.70 -7.62 -2.28
N ALA A 59 -4.64 -6.86 -2.83
CA ALA A 59 -5.33 -5.80 -2.09
C ALA A 59 -6.10 -6.36 -0.89
N MET A 60 -6.79 -7.49 -1.05
CA MET A 60 -7.51 -8.14 0.04
C MET A 60 -6.57 -8.63 1.14
N VAL A 61 -5.44 -9.23 0.78
CA VAL A 61 -4.39 -9.60 1.76
C VAL A 61 -3.88 -8.37 2.52
N VAL A 62 -3.66 -7.24 1.84
CA VAL A 62 -3.21 -6.00 2.49
C VAL A 62 -4.30 -5.41 3.39
N LYS A 63 -5.57 -5.47 2.96
CA LYS A 63 -6.73 -5.07 3.77
C LYS A 63 -6.74 -5.82 5.09
N ASP A 64 -6.64 -7.15 5.05
CA ASP A 64 -6.66 -7.99 6.25
C ASP A 64 -5.46 -7.68 7.17
N MET A 65 -4.28 -7.44 6.59
CA MET A 65 -3.08 -7.06 7.35
C MET A 65 -3.22 -5.72 8.07
N VAL A 66 -3.88 -4.74 7.44
CA VAL A 66 -4.12 -3.41 8.03
C VAL A 66 -5.21 -3.49 9.10
N LEU A 67 -6.31 -4.18 8.82
CA LEU A 67 -7.42 -4.34 9.77
C LEU A 67 -7.04 -5.15 11.01
N ALA A 68 -6.05 -6.03 10.91
CA ALA A 68 -5.50 -6.74 12.08
C ALA A 68 -4.75 -5.81 13.06
N ARG A 69 -4.42 -4.57 12.66
CA ARG A 69 -3.61 -3.62 13.45
C ARG A 69 -4.35 -2.33 13.80
N ASN A 70 -5.22 -1.87 12.91
CA ASN A 70 -5.95 -0.61 13.04
C ASN A 70 -7.41 -0.80 12.66
N HIS A 71 -8.30 -0.12 13.38
CA HIS A 71 -9.72 -0.09 13.06
C HIS A 71 -10.02 1.20 12.29
N PHE A 72 -10.34 1.07 11.00
CA PHE A 72 -10.77 2.19 10.17
C PHE A 72 -12.28 2.34 10.17
N LYS A 73 -12.78 3.55 9.93
CA LYS A 73 -14.22 3.81 9.77
C LYS A 73 -14.81 3.00 8.63
N ASP A 74 -14.10 2.99 7.51
CA ASP A 74 -14.48 2.29 6.28
C ASP A 74 -13.23 1.89 5.50
N VAL A 75 -13.33 0.88 4.65
CA VAL A 75 -12.25 0.40 3.78
C VAL A 75 -12.76 0.17 2.36
N LEU A 76 -12.25 0.98 1.43
CA LEU A 76 -12.57 0.91 0.01
C LEU A 76 -11.42 0.28 -0.76
N VAL A 77 -11.73 -0.71 -1.60
CA VAL A 77 -10.79 -1.31 -2.55
C VAL A 77 -11.17 -0.84 -3.94
N VAL A 78 -10.21 -0.29 -4.68
CA VAL A 78 -10.45 0.30 -6.00
C VAL A 78 -9.45 -0.20 -7.04
N ASP A 79 -9.90 -0.27 -8.28
CA ASP A 79 -9.02 -0.51 -9.41
C ASP A 79 -8.15 0.72 -9.68
N GLY A 80 -6.84 0.52 -9.77
CA GLY A 80 -5.92 1.56 -10.23
C GLY A 80 -5.87 1.58 -11.75
N ALA A 81 -6.13 2.74 -12.34
CA ALA A 81 -6.10 2.98 -13.77
C ALA A 81 -5.23 4.19 -14.14
N GLY A 82 -4.99 4.37 -15.44
CA GLY A 82 -4.30 5.55 -15.97
C GLY A 82 -2.86 5.68 -15.49
N VAL A 83 -2.46 6.86 -15.02
CA VAL A 83 -1.08 7.17 -14.64
C VAL A 83 -0.60 6.34 -13.43
N SER A 84 -1.53 5.90 -12.57
CA SER A 84 -1.22 5.07 -11.41
C SER A 84 -0.66 3.69 -11.79
N THR A 85 -1.08 3.13 -12.94
CA THR A 85 -0.57 1.84 -13.44
C THR A 85 0.89 1.97 -13.89
N LEU A 86 1.26 3.10 -14.49
CA LEU A 86 2.62 3.39 -14.96
C LEU A 86 3.62 3.47 -13.79
N TYR A 87 3.23 4.11 -12.68
CA TYR A 87 4.11 4.29 -11.53
C TYR A 87 4.11 3.10 -10.57
N ALA A 88 2.98 2.41 -10.37
CA ALA A 88 2.89 1.27 -9.45
C ALA A 88 3.26 -0.07 -10.09
N ASN A 89 3.28 -0.14 -11.43
CA ASN A 89 3.54 -1.34 -12.24
C ASN A 89 2.54 -2.49 -11.95
N ASP A 90 2.60 -3.56 -12.74
CA ASP A 90 1.69 -4.70 -12.60
C ASP A 90 1.80 -5.37 -11.22
N GLY A 91 0.65 -5.59 -10.58
CA GLY A 91 0.56 -6.03 -9.19
C GLY A 91 0.89 -4.96 -8.13
N GLY A 92 1.05 -3.70 -8.52
CA GLY A 92 1.23 -2.59 -7.60
C GLY A 92 0.06 -2.43 -6.63
N ILE A 93 0.36 -2.00 -5.40
CA ILE A 93 -0.63 -1.67 -4.36
C ILE A 93 -0.33 -0.27 -3.85
N ILE A 94 -1.37 0.56 -3.74
CA ILE A 94 -1.30 1.92 -3.21
C ILE A 94 -2.27 2.01 -2.03
N LEU A 95 -1.82 2.62 -0.93
CA LEU A 95 -2.63 2.85 0.27
C LEU A 95 -2.73 4.35 0.55
N THR A 96 -3.92 4.82 0.92
CA THR A 96 -4.15 6.20 1.39
C THR A 96 -5.29 6.25 2.41
N CYS A 97 -5.22 7.15 3.41
CA CYS A 97 -6.20 7.29 4.49
C CYS A 97 -6.16 8.66 5.18
#